data_AF-A0A3D3NSX9-F1
#
_entry.id   AF-A0A3D3NSX9-F1
#
_cell.length_a   1.000
_cell.length_b   1.000
_cell.length_c   1.000
_cell.angle_alpha   90.00
_cell.angle_beta   90.00
_cell.angle_gamma   90.00
#
_symmetry.space_group_name_H-M   'P 1'
#
loop_
_entity.id
_entity.type
_entity.pdbx_description
1 polymer ?
#
loop_
_entity_poly.entity_id
_entity_poly.type
_entity_poly.pdbx_seq_one_letter_code
_entity_poly.pdbx_strand_id
1 'polypeptide(L)' 'MLRFFASRLIQGGIVILAVLCITFVLLKRAPGSPLESERNIPEHIRAQKMAQLGLDQPEIVQLWR' A
#
# COMPACT_ATOMS: atom_id res chain seq x y z
N MET A 1 17.71 17.84 26.00
CA MET A 1 17.68 16.37 25.84
C MET A 1 16.35 15.89 25.22
N LEU A 2 15.20 16.07 25.88
CA LEU A 2 13.91 15.52 25.42
C LEU A 2 13.46 16.03 24.02
N ARG A 3 13.68 17.32 23.72
CA ARG A 3 13.39 17.90 22.39
C ARG A 3 14.20 17.24 21.26
N PHE A 4 15.44 16.89 21.55
CA PHE A 4 16.32 16.22 20.58
C PHE A 4 15.88 14.78 20.34
N PHE A 5 15.44 14.10 21.40
CA PHE A 5 14.91 12.74 21.31
C PHE A 5 13.59 12.70 20.52
N ALA A 6 12.65 13.60 20.81
CA ALA A 6 11.39 13.72 20.07
C ALA A 6 11.62 14.08 18.59
N SER A 7 12.53 15.01 18.31
CA SER A 7 12.91 15.37 16.93
C SER A 7 13.43 14.16 16.16
N ARG A 8 14.22 13.31 16.79
CA ARG A 8 14.75 12.09 16.16
C ARG A 8 13.66 11.05 15.90
N LEU A 9 12.73 10.89 16.83
CA LEU A 9 11.60 9.97 16.69
C LEU A 9 10.69 10.39 15.53
N ILE A 10 10.41 11.69 15.42
CA ILE A 10 9.61 12.26 14.32
C ILE A 10 10.35 12.08 12.99
N GLN A 11 11.65 12.37 12.90
CA GLN A 11 12.44 12.12 11.70
C GLN A 11 12.40 10.65 11.28
N GLY A 12 12.57 9.72 12.23
CA GLY A 12 12.48 8.28 11.95
C GLY A 12 11.11 7.89 11.40
N GLY A 13 10.03 8.37 12.04
CA GLY A 13 8.67 8.15 11.57
C GLY A 13 8.43 8.70 10.16
N ILE A 14 8.92 9.91 9.87
CA ILE A 14 8.83 10.52 8.53
C ILE A 14 9.58 9.69 7.48
N VAL A 15 10.77 9.20 7.80
CA VAL A 15 11.55 8.36 6.86
C VAL A 15 10.82 7.06 6.57
N ILE A 16 10.29 6.39 7.60
CA ILE A 16 9.50 5.16 7.42
C ILE A 16 8.27 5.44 6.55
N LEU A 17 7.54 6.52 6.82
CA LEU A 17 6.38 6.91 6.01
C LEU A 17 6.76 7.21 4.55
N ALA A 18 7.87 7.91 4.34
CA ALA A 18 8.36 8.19 3.00
C ALA A 18 8.69 6.90 2.24
N VAL A 19 9.39 5.96 2.88
CA VAL A 19 9.71 4.66 2.28
C VAL A 19 8.43 3.88 1.95
N LEU A 20 7.48 3.80 2.89
CA LEU A 20 6.19 3.12 2.65
C LEU A 20 5.44 3.73 1.46
N CYS A 21 5.32 5.06 1.41
CA CYS A 21 4.70 5.76 0.28
C CYS A 21 5.42 5.46 -1.04
N ILE A 22 6.75 5.52 -1.06
CA ILE A 22 7.55 5.28 -2.27
C ILE A 22 7.36 3.84 -2.75
N THR A 23 7.50 2.86 -1.85
CA THR A 23 7.31 1.44 -2.17
C THR A 23 5.89 1.15 -2.65
N PHE A 24 4.87 1.75 -2.03
CA PHE A 24 3.48 1.60 -2.45
C PHE A 24 3.23 2.15 -3.86
N VAL A 25 3.74 3.35 -4.15
CA VAL A 25 3.63 3.97 -5.48
C VAL A 25 4.37 3.13 -6.52
N LEU A 26 5.55 2.62 -6.20
CA LEU A 26 6.31 1.72 -7.07
C LEU A 26 5.53 0.44 -7.38
N LEU A 27 4.95 -0.19 -6.36
CA LEU A 27 4.18 -1.43 -6.53
C LEU A 27 2.92 -1.20 -7.37
N LYS A 28 2.26 -0.04 -7.23
CA LYS A 28 1.07 0.32 -8.02
C LYS A 28 1.41 0.69 -9.48
N ARG A 29 2.57 1.30 -9.70
CA ARG A 29 3.08 1.65 -11.04
C ARG A 29 3.72 0.45 -11.74
N ALA A 30 4.08 -0.60 -11.01
CA ALA A 30 4.67 -1.79 -11.58
C ALA A 30 3.70 -2.42 -12.60
N PRO A 31 4.21 -2.84 -13.77
CA PRO A 31 3.39 -3.52 -14.77
C PRO A 31 2.98 -4.90 -14.21
N GLY A 32 1.71 -5.01 -13.81
CA GLY A 32 1.13 -6.22 -13.23
C GLY A 32 0.25 -5.87 -12.03
N SER A 33 -1.06 -6.05 -12.17
CA SER A 33 -1.95 -5.97 -11.00
C SER A 33 -1.85 -7.28 -10.21
N PRO A 34 -2.03 -7.27 -8.88
CA PRO A 34 -2.05 -8.50 -8.08
C PRO A 34 -3.08 -9.55 -8.56
N LEU A 35 -4.05 -9.13 -9.36
CA LEU A 35 -5.09 -9.98 -9.94
C LEU A 35 -4.84 -10.37 -11.40
N GLU A 36 -3.88 -9.75 -12.07
CA GLU A 36 -3.48 -10.09 -13.46
C GLU A 36 -2.71 -11.42 -13.52
N SER A 37 -2.18 -11.90 -12.38
CA SER A 37 -1.47 -13.18 -12.30
C SER A 37 -2.39 -14.39 -12.55
N GLU A 38 -3.69 -14.26 -12.26
CA GLU A 38 -4.69 -15.28 -12.52
C GLU A 38 -5.42 -14.98 -13.83
N ARG A 39 -4.82 -15.45 -14.94
CA ARG A 39 -5.45 -15.36 -16.25
C ARG A 39 -6.70 -16.27 -16.25
N ASN A 40 -7.86 -15.72 -16.61
CA ASN A 40 -9.16 -16.43 -16.79
C ASN A 40 -10.05 -16.57 -15.52
N ILE A 41 -10.03 -15.61 -14.59
CA ILE A 41 -11.05 -15.57 -13.52
C ILE A 41 -12.37 -14.99 -14.04
N PRO A 42 -13.52 -15.64 -13.77
CA PRO A 42 -14.84 -15.03 -13.96
C PRO A 42 -14.97 -13.70 -13.19
N GLU A 43 -15.61 -12.69 -13.80
CA GLU A 43 -15.73 -11.33 -13.25
C GLU A 43 -16.35 -11.27 -11.84
N HIS A 44 -17.24 -12.21 -11.49
CA HIS A 44 -17.81 -12.30 -10.14
C HIS A 44 -16.78 -12.70 -9.07
N ILE A 45 -15.84 -13.59 -9.40
CA ILE A 45 -14.75 -13.98 -8.50
C ILE A 45 -13.68 -12.89 -8.45
N ARG A 46 -13.45 -12.17 -9.57
CA ARG A 46 -12.56 -10.99 -9.59
C ARG A 46 -13.03 -9.93 -8.59
N ALA A 47 -14.33 -9.60 -8.60
CA ALA A 47 -14.91 -8.63 -7.67
C ALA A 47 -14.80 -9.09 -6.20
N GLN A 48 -15.07 -10.37 -5.91
CA GLN A 48 -14.86 -10.92 -4.57
C GLN A 48 -13.39 -10.86 -4.14
N LYS A 49 -12.43 -11.15 -5.03
CA LYS A 49 -11.01 -11.07 -4.72
C LYS A 49 -10.54 -9.63 -4.52
N MET A 50 -11.03 -8.68 -5.32
CA MET A 50 -10.78 -7.24 -5.10
C MET A 50 -11.27 -6.79 -3.73
N ALA A 51 -12.47 -7.23 -3.32
CA ALA A 51 -13.03 -6.92 -2.01
C ALA A 51 -12.23 -7.58 -0.87
N GLN A 52 -11.83 -8.85 -1.01
CA GLN A 52 -11.03 -9.57 -0.01
C GLN A 52 -9.63 -8.96 0.16
N LEU A 53 -8.96 -8.61 -0.94
CA LEU A 53 -7.64 -7.98 -0.93
C LEU A 53 -7.71 -6.48 -0.59
N GLY A 54 -8.91 -5.90 -0.47
CA GLY A 54 -9.10 -4.47 -0.22
C GLY A 54 -8.65 -3.58 -1.38
N LEU A 55 -8.47 -4.13 -2.58
CA LEU A 55 -8.05 -3.40 -3.79
C LEU A 55 -9.14 -2.45 -4.31
N ASP A 56 -10.37 -2.62 -3.84
CA ASP A 56 -11.51 -1.73 -4.09
C ASP A 56 -11.49 -0.46 -3.19
N GLN A 57 -10.66 -0.45 -2.14
CA GLN A 57 -10.62 0.65 -1.17
C GLN A 57 -9.77 1.83 -1.68
N PRO A 58 -10.02 3.06 -1.21
CA PRO A 58 -9.19 4.21 -1.56
C PRO A 58 -7.72 4.00 -1.17
N GLU A 59 -6.81 4.60 -1.94
CA GLU A 59 -5.36 4.36 -1.84
C GLU A 59 -4.78 4.57 -0.43
N ILE A 60 -5.32 5.56 0.28
CA ILE A 60 -4.91 5.84 1.66
C ILE A 60 -5.25 4.66 2.58
N VAL A 61 -6.39 4.01 2.38
CA VAL A 61 -6.78 2.84 3.18
C VAL A 61 -5.96 1.62 2.77
N GLN A 62 -5.57 1.49 1.49
CA GLN A 62 -4.66 0.44 1.03
C GLN A 62 -3.25 0.58 1.60
N LEU A 63 -2.75 1.80 1.76
CA LEU A 63 -1.41 2.05 2.31
C LEU A 63 -1.28 1.63 3.80
N TRP A 64 -2.38 1.67 4.55
CA TRP A 64 -2.43 1.36 5.98
C TRP A 64 -2.98 -0.03 6.31
N ARG A 65 -3.26 -0.86 5.29
CA ARG A 65 -3.73 -2.24 5.44
C ARG A 65 -2.56 -3.21 5.48
#